data_AF-A0AAD2DEN1-F1
#
_entry.id   AF-A0AAD2DEN1-F1
#
_cell.length_a   1.000
_cell.length_b   1.000
_cell.length_c   1.000
_cell.angle_alpha   90.00
_cell.angle_beta   90.00
_cell.angle_gamma   90.00
#
_symmetry.space_group_name_H-M   'P 1'
#
loop_
_entity.id
_entity.type
_entity.pdbx_description
1 polymer ?
#
loop_
_entity_poly.entity_id
_entity_poly.type
_entity_poly.pdbx_seq_one_letter_code
_entity_poly.pdbx_strand_id
1 'polypeptide(L)' 'MDAKCQYCNHIWNISIKAKIPKAGYKCPICRLIERREKESSHNGKV' A
#
# COMPACT_ATOMS: atom_id res chain seq x y z
N MET A 1 11.33 -4.86 12.13
CA MET A 1 11.42 -3.39 11.99
C MET A 1 10.01 -2.90 11.73
N ASP A 2 9.62 -1.75 12.27
CA ASP A 2 8.35 -1.13 11.94
C ASP A 2 8.53 -0.03 10.88
N ALA A 3 7.49 0.21 10.09
CA ALA A 3 7.43 1.32 9.16
C ALA A 3 6.06 1.98 9.21
N LYS A 4 6.05 3.30 9.20
CA LYS A 4 4.84 4.12 9.16
C LYS A 4 4.39 4.32 7.71
N CYS A 5 3.15 3.98 7.42
CA CYS A 5 2.54 4.23 6.11
C CYS A 5 2.40 5.74 5.87
N GLN A 6 2.85 6.23 4.73
CA GLN A 6 2.71 7.64 4.38
C GLN A 6 1.25 8.06 4.08
N TYR A 7 0.39 7.09 3.75
CA TYR A 7 -0.98 7.35 3.29
C TYR A 7 -2.00 7.32 4.42
N CYS A 8 -1.94 6.28 5.27
CA CYS A 8 -2.90 6.09 6.36
C CYS A 8 -2.29 6.31 7.75
N ASN A 9 -1.00 6.68 7.84
CA ASN A 9 -0.27 6.88 9.09
C ASN A 9 -0.17 5.65 10.02
N HIS A 10 -0.71 4.49 9.64
CA HIS A 10 -0.58 3.26 10.41
C HIS A 10 0.86 2.75 10.44
N ILE A 11 1.27 2.25 11.60
CA ILE A 11 2.56 1.59 11.81
C ILE A 11 2.38 0.10 11.52
N TRP A 12 3.26 -0.46 10.69
CA TRP A 12 3.21 -1.87 10.29
C TRP A 12 4.54 -2.55 10.59
N ASN A 13 4.48 -3.79 11.07
CA ASN A 13 5.68 -4.60 11.21
C ASN A 13 6.10 -5.12 9.84
N ILE A 14 7.31 -4.77 9.42
CA ILE A 14 7.90 -5.14 8.13
C ILE A 14 9.16 -5.99 8.34
N SER A 15 9.44 -6.83 7.35
CA SER A 15 10.69 -7.57 7.31
C SER A 15 11.87 -6.60 7.25
N ILE A 16 12.97 -6.92 7.94
CA ILE A 16 14.23 -6.18 7.84
C ILE A 16 14.80 -6.16 6.40
N LYS A 17 14.35 -7.08 5.54
CA LYS A 17 14.72 -7.15 4.12
C LYS A 17 13.81 -6.32 3.21
N ALA A 18 12.78 -5.69 3.76
CA ALA A 18 11.84 -4.92 2.97
C ALA A 18 12.52 -3.67 2.39
N LYS A 19 12.50 -3.54 1.06
CA LYS A 19 13.00 -2.34 0.37
C LYS A 19 11.95 -1.24 0.47
N ILE A 20 12.15 -0.29 1.38
CA ILE A 20 11.30 0.88 1.52
C ILE A 20 11.82 1.97 0.56
N PRO A 21 11.03 2.41 -0.44
CA PRO A 21 11.44 3.47 -1.33
C PRO A 21 11.54 4.80 -0.56
N LYS A 22 12.45 5.69 -0.99
CA LYS A 22 12.60 7.03 -0.41
C LYS A 22 11.32 7.88 -0.50
N ALA A 23 10.45 7.56 -1.46
CA ALA A 23 9.16 8.20 -1.65
C ALA A 23 8.12 7.88 -0.55
N GLY A 24 8.43 6.93 0.34
CA GLY A 24 7.58 6.56 1.48
C GLY A 24 7.11 5.10 1.45
N TYR A 25 6.90 4.53 2.63
CA TYR A 25 6.31 3.20 2.77
C TYR A 25 4.79 3.24 2.52
N LYS A 26 4.31 2.31 1.68
CA LYS A 26 2.88 2.07 1.45
C LYS A 26 2.49 0.73 2.04
N CYS A 27 1.61 0.73 3.04
CA CYS A 27 1.18 -0.49 3.72
C CYS A 27 0.34 -1.40 2.82
N PRO A 28 0.25 -2.70 3.15
CA PRO A 28 -0.54 -3.66 2.38
C PRO A 28 -2.02 -3.28 2.30
N ILE A 29 -2.58 -2.64 3.34
CA ILE A 29 -3.98 -2.17 3.33
C ILE A 29 -4.20 -1.13 2.24
N CYS A 30 -3.36 -0.09 2.20
CA CYS A 30 -3.45 0.93 1.14
C CYS A 30 -3.19 0.35 -0.26
N ARG A 31 -2.31 -0.66 -0.38
CA ARG A 31 -2.11 -1.38 -1.65
C ARG A 31 -3.33 -2.19 -2.08
N LEU A 32 -4.01 -2.84 -1.14
CA LEU A 32 -5.24 -3.60 -1.40
C LEU A 32 -6.39 -2.69 -1.83
N ILE A 33 -6.54 -1.54 -1.17
CA ILE A 33 -7.54 -0.52 -1.55
C ILE A 33 -7.27 -0.02 -2.96
N GLU A 34 -6.04 0.40 -3.26
CA GLU A 34 -5.67 0.87 -4.61
C GLU A 34 -5.91 -0.21 -5.67
N ARG A 35 -5.58 -1.47 -5.37
CA ARG A 35 -5.84 -2.58 -6.29
C ARG A 35 -7.33 -2.72 -6.57
N ARG A 36 -8.16 -2.67 -5.53
CA ARG A 36 -9.63 -2.75 -5.65
C ARG A 36 -10.20 -1.61 -6.49
N GLU A 37 -9.73 -0.38 -6.28
CA GLU A 37 -10.16 0.78 -7.06
C GLU A 37 -9.78 0.67 -8.54
N LYS A 38 -8.58 0.15 -8.84
CA LYS A 38 -8.15 -0.13 -10.22
C LYS A 38 -8.98 -1.22 -10.87
N GLU A 39 -9.29 -2.29 -10.16
CA GLU A 39 -10.13 -3.38 -10.66
C GLU A 39 -11.58 -2.90 -10.91
N SER A 40 -12.14 -2.06 -10.04
CA SER A 40 -13.45 -1.45 -10.26
C SER A 40 -13.46 -0.47 -11.45
N SER A 41 -12.37 0.24 -11.73
CA SER A 41 -12.27 1.09 -12.93
C SER A 41 -12.09 0.33 -14.24
N HIS A 42 -11.64 -0.93 -14.20
CA HIS A 42 -11.44 -1.75 -15.40
C HIS A 42 -12.65 -2.62 -15.77
N ASN A 43 -13.69 -2.66 -14.93
CA ASN A 43 -14.93 -3.41 -15.18
C ASN A 43 -16.14 -2.46 -15.37
N GLY A 44 -15.95 -1.41 -16.17
CA GLY A 44 -16.97 -0.45 -16.58
C GLY A 44 -17.16 -0.37 -18.11
N LYS A 45 -16.83 -1.44 -18.83
CA LYS A 45 -17.21 -1.64 -20.24
C LYS A 45 -17.88 -3.01 -20.39
N VAL A 46 -19.15 -3.07 -20.04
CA VAL A 46 -20.15 -3.96 -20.66
C VAL A 46 -21.47 -3.22 -20.74
#